data_AF-A0A661TK48-F1
#
_entry.id   AF-A0A661TK48-F1
#
_cell.length_a   1.000
_cell.length_b   1.000
_cell.length_c   1.000
_cell.angle_alpha   90.00
_cell.angle_beta   90.00
_cell.angle_gamma   90.00
#
_symmetry.space_group_name_H-M   'P 1'
#
loop_
_entity.id
_entity.type
_entity.pdbx_description
1 polymer ?
#
loop_
_entity_poly.entity_id
_entity_poly.type
_entity_poly.pdbx_seq_one_letter_code
_entity_poly.pdbx_strand_id
1 'polypeptide(L)'
;MEKPKVIVHLYSEDTDHGKQAEKTFQDDKYSVSFRIDAGAHMAVSDGVVDIAFLQPSLVDWKWFDIFTKIRKAYPDLPVFLYSAEMGLADGLRSSLEDENTFPSNDISGLKECLDRLVAEKERSKKKVLFVDDDQKILNAYARMLRKTPWEILTASSGEEALEIMDGHQVHLVATDIKMPKMHGIALVSKIREIDENVPIVVCSAYQALKDDANLRLHGVTDFIEKPVDADALIKKLDALLA
;
A
#
# COMPACT_ATOMS: atom_id res chain seq x y z
N MET A 1 14.92 -2.66 13.15
CA MET A 1 13.62 -2.30 13.76
C MET A 1 12.62 -3.37 13.33
N GLU A 2 11.85 -3.94 14.27
CA GLU A 2 10.74 -4.85 13.91
C GLU A 2 9.80 -4.13 12.93
N LYS A 3 9.35 -4.83 11.88
CA LYS A 3 8.34 -4.30 10.97
C LYS A 3 7.08 -3.93 11.78
N PRO A 4 6.37 -2.83 11.42
CA PRO A 4 5.12 -2.51 12.10
C PRO A 4 4.13 -3.67 11.92
N LYS A 5 3.65 -4.22 13.03
CA LYS A 5 2.60 -5.25 13.02
C LYS A 5 1.26 -4.60 12.74
N VAL A 6 0.51 -5.17 11.81
CA VAL A 6 -0.88 -4.78 11.56
C VAL A 6 -1.76 -5.30 12.69
N ILE A 7 -2.64 -4.46 13.24
CA ILE A 7 -3.49 -4.82 14.38
C ILE A 7 -4.85 -5.33 13.86
N VAL A 8 -5.20 -6.56 14.20
CA VAL A 8 -6.50 -7.15 13.91
C VAL A 8 -7.34 -7.14 15.18
N HIS A 9 -8.40 -6.33 15.19
CA HIS A 9 -9.36 -6.29 16.30
C HIS A 9 -10.45 -7.34 16.06
N LEU A 10 -10.41 -8.40 16.85
CA LEU A 10 -11.41 -9.45 16.82
C LEU A 10 -12.53 -9.12 17.81
N TYR A 11 -13.74 -9.02 17.31
CA TYR A 11 -14.95 -8.83 18.09
C TYR A 11 -15.80 -10.09 17.97
N SER A 12 -15.79 -10.94 19.00
CA SER A 12 -16.62 -12.14 19.05
C SER A 12 -17.09 -12.42 20.47
N GLU A 13 -18.36 -12.80 20.63
CA GLU A 13 -18.90 -13.38 21.86
C GLU A 13 -18.66 -14.90 21.91
N ASP A 14 -18.38 -15.53 20.76
CA ASP A 14 -18.02 -16.93 20.66
C ASP A 14 -16.52 -17.10 20.90
N THR A 15 -16.18 -17.57 22.09
CA THR A 15 -14.78 -17.72 22.49
C THR A 15 -14.03 -18.79 21.71
N ASP A 16 -14.71 -19.79 21.14
CA ASP A 16 -14.04 -20.91 20.48
C ASP A 16 -13.68 -20.55 19.04
N HIS A 17 -14.63 -20.01 18.28
CA HIS A 17 -14.35 -19.48 16.94
C HIS A 17 -13.50 -18.20 17.00
N GLY A 18 -13.67 -17.37 18.04
CA GLY A 18 -12.82 -16.22 18.31
C GLY A 18 -11.35 -16.61 18.52
N LYS A 19 -11.08 -17.65 19.30
CA LYS A 19 -9.72 -18.22 19.47
C LYS A 19 -9.19 -18.86 18.19
N GLN A 20 -10.06 -19.48 17.39
CA GLN A 20 -9.68 -20.03 16.09
C GLN A 20 -9.24 -18.93 15.12
N ALA A 21 -9.97 -17.81 15.08
CA ALA A 21 -9.58 -16.62 14.33
C ALA A 21 -8.26 -16.05 14.85
N GLU A 22 -8.13 -15.87 16.17
CA GLU A 22 -6.89 -15.37 16.79
C GLU A 22 -5.68 -16.22 16.38
N LYS A 23 -5.77 -17.54 16.51
CA LYS A 23 -4.70 -18.46 16.08
C LYS A 23 -4.40 -18.38 14.59
N THR A 24 -5.41 -18.14 13.75
CA THR A 24 -5.25 -18.11 12.28
C THR A 24 -4.61 -16.80 11.81
N PHE A 25 -4.95 -15.68 12.44
CA PHE A 25 -4.44 -14.37 12.06
C PHE A 25 -3.12 -14.03 12.74
N GLN A 26 -2.85 -14.54 13.95
CA GLN A 26 -1.63 -14.23 14.70
C GLN A 26 -0.39 -14.80 13.99
N ASP A 27 0.47 -13.92 13.47
CA ASP A 27 1.75 -14.27 12.86
C ASP A 27 2.79 -13.13 13.00
N ASP A 28 3.89 -13.18 12.23
CA ASP A 28 4.93 -12.13 12.24
C ASP A 28 4.46 -10.79 11.64
N LYS A 29 3.45 -10.81 10.76
CA LYS A 29 2.87 -9.62 10.10
C LYS A 29 1.73 -9.01 10.91
N TYR A 30 0.97 -9.82 11.64
CA TYR A 30 -0.24 -9.41 12.33
C TYR A 30 -0.13 -9.58 13.85
N SER A 31 -0.54 -8.56 14.59
CA SER A 31 -0.86 -8.69 16.01
C SER A 31 -2.36 -8.74 16.16
N VAL A 32 -2.87 -9.72 16.88
CA VAL A 32 -4.31 -9.84 17.13
C VAL A 32 -4.64 -9.27 18.50
N SER A 33 -5.64 -8.39 18.56
CA SER A 33 -6.26 -7.91 19.79
C SER A 33 -7.67 -8.49 19.91
N PHE A 34 -7.83 -9.53 20.73
CA PHE A 34 -9.14 -10.07 21.04
C PHE A 34 -9.91 -9.15 21.99
N ARG A 35 -11.15 -8.80 21.63
CA ARG A 35 -12.05 -7.95 22.42
C ARG A 35 -13.41 -8.64 22.54
N ILE A 36 -13.80 -8.95 23.78
CA ILE A 36 -15.17 -9.34 24.10
C ILE A 36 -15.91 -8.06 24.49
N ASP A 37 -16.99 -7.76 23.77
CA ASP A 37 -17.93 -6.66 24.06
C ASP A 37 -17.32 -5.25 24.02
N ALA A 38 -17.62 -4.51 22.94
CA ALA A 38 -16.96 -3.23 22.68
C ALA A 38 -17.87 -2.04 23.00
N GLY A 39 -17.44 -1.28 24.00
CA GLY A 39 -17.42 0.17 23.84
C GLY A 39 -16.54 0.51 22.61
N ALA A 40 -17.12 0.47 21.42
CA ALA A 40 -16.49 0.57 20.10
C ALA A 40 -15.75 1.91 19.83
N HIS A 41 -15.66 2.81 20.82
CA HIS A 41 -15.10 4.16 20.68
C HIS A 41 -13.60 4.28 21.00
N MET A 42 -12.93 3.24 21.50
CA MET A 42 -11.66 3.44 22.23
C MET A 42 -10.37 2.89 21.60
N ALA A 43 -10.37 2.24 20.42
CA ALA A 43 -9.15 1.50 20.03
C ALA A 43 -8.81 1.40 18.52
N VAL A 44 -9.40 2.21 17.64
CA VAL A 44 -8.84 2.39 16.29
C VAL A 44 -7.80 3.50 16.40
N SER A 45 -6.53 3.18 16.20
CA SER A 45 -5.42 4.12 16.30
C SER A 45 -5.12 4.71 14.92
N ASP A 46 -4.95 6.03 14.83
CA ASP A 46 -4.54 6.67 13.59
C ASP A 46 -3.19 6.10 13.12
N GLY A 47 -3.19 5.36 12.01
CA GLY A 47 -1.98 5.08 11.23
C GLY A 47 -1.54 3.62 11.07
N VAL A 48 -2.16 2.65 11.74
CA VAL A 48 -1.93 1.21 11.50
C VAL A 48 -3.24 0.61 10.97
N VAL A 49 -3.18 -0.35 10.05
CA VAL A 49 -4.41 -0.93 9.46
C VAL A 49 -5.17 -1.65 10.57
N ASP A 50 -6.20 -1.03 11.11
CA ASP A 50 -7.05 -1.62 12.15
C ASP A 50 -8.15 -2.43 11.46
N ILE A 51 -7.94 -3.72 11.24
CA ILE A 51 -8.99 -4.57 10.67
C ILE A 51 -9.99 -4.92 11.76
N ALA A 52 -11.29 -4.84 11.47
CA ALA A 52 -12.33 -5.37 12.34
C ALA A 52 -12.77 -6.75 11.85
N PHE A 53 -12.85 -7.72 12.75
CA PHE A 53 -13.44 -9.02 12.48
C PHE A 53 -14.66 -9.19 13.38
N LEU A 54 -15.79 -9.56 12.79
CA LEU A 54 -17.03 -9.83 13.49
C LEU A 54 -17.50 -11.23 13.17
N GLN A 55 -18.15 -11.85 14.14
CA GLN A 55 -18.74 -13.17 13.98
C GLN A 55 -20.27 -13.03 13.96
N PRO A 56 -20.90 -12.91 12.77
CA PRO A 56 -22.34 -12.78 12.70
C PRO A 56 -23.05 -14.04 13.19
N SER A 57 -24.14 -13.83 13.92
CA SER A 57 -25.05 -14.86 14.42
C SER A 57 -26.49 -14.47 14.11
N LEU A 58 -27.32 -15.45 13.80
CA LEU A 58 -28.77 -15.27 13.62
C LEU A 58 -29.54 -15.13 14.94
N VAL A 59 -28.89 -15.38 16.09
CA VAL A 59 -29.57 -15.51 17.39
C VAL A 59 -29.71 -14.17 18.12
N ASP A 60 -28.63 -13.41 18.31
CA ASP A 60 -28.63 -12.24 19.20
C ASP A 60 -28.50 -10.87 18.50
N TRP A 61 -28.13 -10.85 17.21
CA TRP A 61 -27.97 -9.65 16.37
C TRP A 61 -27.01 -8.56 16.93
N LYS A 62 -26.33 -8.77 18.05
CA LYS A 62 -25.46 -7.75 18.67
C LYS A 62 -24.27 -7.38 17.79
N TRP A 63 -23.77 -8.34 17.01
CA TRP A 63 -22.73 -8.12 16.02
C TRP A 63 -23.12 -7.01 15.02
N PHE A 64 -24.41 -6.88 14.71
CA PHE A 64 -24.92 -5.87 13.77
C PHE A 64 -24.87 -4.46 14.38
N ASP A 65 -25.11 -4.32 15.68
CA ASP A 65 -24.93 -3.06 16.39
C ASP A 65 -23.45 -2.62 16.41
N ILE A 66 -22.53 -3.57 16.56
CA ILE A 66 -21.09 -3.29 16.47
C ILE A 66 -20.72 -2.91 15.03
N PHE A 67 -21.18 -3.69 14.05
CA PHE A 67 -20.98 -3.42 12.62
C PHE A 67 -21.41 -2.02 12.23
N THR A 68 -22.65 -1.63 12.58
CA THR A 68 -23.19 -0.31 12.25
C THR A 68 -22.44 0.83 12.93
N LYS A 69 -21.99 0.66 14.18
CA LYS A 69 -21.13 1.63 14.88
C LYS A 69 -19.78 1.80 14.19
N ILE A 70 -19.11 0.69 13.84
CA ILE A 70 -17.83 0.71 13.13
C ILE A 70 -18.00 1.41 11.79
N ARG A 71 -18.98 1.00 10.98
CA ARG A 71 -19.17 1.57 9.65
C ARG A 71 -19.53 3.06 9.69
N LYS A 72 -20.26 3.51 10.72
CA LYS A 72 -20.56 4.94 10.94
C LYS A 72 -19.33 5.75 11.33
N ALA A 73 -18.45 5.21 12.17
CA ALA A 73 -17.26 5.91 12.65
C ALA A 73 -16.09 5.85 11.66
N TYR A 74 -15.97 4.73 10.95
CA TYR A 74 -14.87 4.42 10.04
C TYR A 74 -15.41 3.79 8.73
N PRO A 75 -15.97 4.61 7.81
CA PRO A 75 -16.62 4.12 6.58
C PRO A 75 -15.73 3.26 5.69
N ASP A 76 -14.43 3.55 5.65
CA ASP A 76 -13.45 2.87 4.79
C ASP A 76 -12.70 1.73 5.49
N LEU A 77 -13.03 1.42 6.75
CA LEU A 77 -12.35 0.36 7.49
C LEU A 77 -12.70 -1.01 6.91
N PRO A 78 -11.71 -1.87 6.59
CA PRO A 78 -12.01 -3.25 6.22
C PRO A 78 -12.68 -4.01 7.38
N VAL A 79 -13.87 -4.57 7.13
CA VAL A 79 -14.62 -5.38 8.09
C VAL A 79 -14.80 -6.80 7.56
N PHE A 80 -14.28 -7.77 8.29
CA PHE A 80 -14.39 -9.19 7.96
C PHE A 80 -15.52 -9.82 8.75
N LEU A 81 -16.47 -10.46 8.08
CA LEU A 81 -17.57 -11.18 8.73
C LEU A 81 -17.36 -12.68 8.54
N TYR A 82 -17.06 -13.40 9.61
CA TYR A 82 -16.85 -14.84 9.54
C TYR A 82 -17.97 -15.61 10.21
N SER A 83 -18.58 -16.53 9.49
CA SER A 83 -19.51 -17.49 10.11
C SER A 83 -19.43 -18.84 9.43
N ALA A 84 -19.30 -19.89 10.24
CA ALA A 84 -19.41 -21.28 9.79
C ALA A 84 -20.87 -21.69 9.54
N GLU A 85 -21.86 -20.85 9.88
CA GLU A 85 -23.26 -21.13 9.61
C GLU A 85 -23.54 -21.14 8.10
N MET A 86 -24.10 -22.26 7.63
CA MET A 86 -24.34 -22.49 6.20
C MET A 86 -25.29 -21.43 5.64
N GLY A 87 -24.87 -20.73 4.59
CA GLY A 87 -25.67 -19.73 3.87
C GLY A 87 -25.70 -18.33 4.49
N LEU A 88 -25.24 -18.13 5.73
CA LEU A 88 -25.23 -16.79 6.34
C LEU A 88 -24.24 -15.85 5.62
N ALA A 89 -23.02 -16.31 5.38
CA ALA A 89 -22.01 -15.51 4.67
C ALA A 89 -22.47 -15.12 3.25
N ASP A 90 -23.13 -16.03 2.53
CA ASP A 90 -23.65 -15.76 1.19
C ASP A 90 -24.83 -14.79 1.23
N GLY A 91 -25.74 -14.96 2.20
CA GLY A 91 -26.84 -14.02 2.45
C GLY A 91 -26.32 -12.61 2.71
N LEU A 92 -25.34 -12.46 3.61
CA LEU A 92 -24.70 -11.18 3.91
C LEU A 92 -24.02 -10.59 2.68
N ARG A 93 -23.30 -11.40 1.89
CA ARG A 93 -22.64 -10.93 0.67
C ARG A 93 -23.64 -10.42 -0.38
N SER A 94 -24.81 -11.04 -0.48
CA SER A 94 -25.87 -10.60 -1.40
C SER A 94 -26.65 -9.37 -0.92
N SER A 95 -26.67 -9.12 0.39
CA SER A 95 -27.54 -8.11 1.00
C SER A 95 -26.80 -6.84 1.45
N LEU A 96 -25.50 -6.96 1.75
CA LEU A 96 -24.67 -5.83 2.14
C LEU A 96 -24.11 -5.15 0.89
N GLU A 97 -24.58 -3.94 0.61
CA GLU A 97 -24.02 -3.07 -0.44
C GLU A 97 -22.79 -2.31 0.09
N ASP A 98 -21.78 -3.05 0.54
CA ASP A 98 -20.59 -2.49 1.19
C ASP A 98 -19.31 -3.15 0.68
N GLU A 99 -18.57 -2.41 -0.13
CA GLU A 99 -17.33 -2.86 -0.78
C GLU A 99 -16.17 -3.12 0.19
N ASN A 100 -16.25 -2.57 1.41
CA ASN A 100 -15.26 -2.74 2.47
C ASN A 100 -15.69 -3.76 3.51
N THR A 101 -16.72 -4.57 3.21
CA THR A 101 -17.15 -5.70 4.04
C THR A 101 -16.90 -7.03 3.33
N PHE A 102 -16.29 -7.96 4.04
CA PHE A 102 -15.84 -9.25 3.51
C PHE A 102 -16.50 -10.41 4.26
N PRO A 103 -17.73 -10.82 3.90
CA PRO A 103 -18.35 -12.01 4.46
C PRO A 103 -17.69 -13.28 3.93
N SER A 104 -17.45 -14.26 4.80
CA SER A 104 -16.93 -15.57 4.41
C SER A 104 -17.29 -16.66 5.43
N ASN A 105 -17.40 -17.88 4.96
CA ASN A 105 -17.44 -19.10 5.77
C ASN A 105 -16.10 -19.86 5.78
N ASP A 106 -15.12 -19.37 5.03
CA ASP A 106 -13.75 -19.88 4.98
C ASP A 106 -12.79 -18.88 5.63
N ILE A 107 -12.24 -19.27 6.79
CA ILE A 107 -11.32 -18.45 7.56
C ILE A 107 -9.94 -18.34 6.88
N SER A 108 -9.53 -19.37 6.13
CA SER A 108 -8.28 -19.34 5.36
C SER A 108 -8.38 -18.35 4.21
N GLY A 109 -9.49 -18.36 3.46
CA GLY A 109 -9.77 -17.34 2.45
C GLY A 109 -9.82 -15.92 3.00
N LEU A 110 -10.26 -15.72 4.25
CA LEU A 110 -10.18 -14.40 4.90
C LEU A 110 -8.74 -13.98 5.20
N LYS A 111 -7.87 -14.90 5.63
CA LYS A 111 -6.44 -14.62 5.82
C LYS A 111 -5.78 -14.21 4.52
N GLU A 112 -6.07 -14.90 3.42
CA GLU A 112 -5.55 -14.54 2.09
C GLU A 112 -6.05 -13.15 1.64
N CYS A 113 -7.34 -12.86 1.87
CA CYS A 113 -7.90 -11.55 1.58
C CYS A 113 -7.22 -10.45 2.40
N LEU A 114 -6.99 -10.69 3.70
CA LEU A 114 -6.26 -9.79 4.58
C LEU A 114 -4.81 -9.57 4.13
N ASP A 115 -4.07 -10.63 3.77
CA ASP A 115 -2.72 -10.54 3.23
C ASP A 115 -2.65 -9.64 1.99
N ARG A 116 -3.65 -9.76 1.10
CA ARG A 116 -3.77 -8.92 -0.10
C ARG A 116 -4.06 -7.46 0.25
N LEU A 117 -5.06 -7.16 1.09
CA LEU A 117 -5.41 -5.79 1.48
C LEU A 117 -4.24 -5.06 2.15
N VAL A 118 -3.50 -5.77 3.03
CA VAL A 118 -2.32 -5.19 3.66
C VAL A 118 -1.21 -4.96 2.65
N ALA A 119 -0.94 -5.91 1.74
CA ALA A 119 0.05 -5.71 0.69
C ALA A 119 -0.30 -4.54 -0.23
N GLU A 120 -1.57 -4.39 -0.61
CA GLU A 120 -2.08 -3.27 -1.42
C GLU A 120 -1.91 -1.93 -0.70
N LYS A 121 -2.24 -1.86 0.60
CA LYS A 121 -2.10 -0.65 1.41
C LYS A 121 -0.65 -0.27 1.69
N GLU A 122 0.23 -1.25 1.90
CA GLU A 122 1.67 -0.98 2.02
C GLU A 122 2.28 -0.54 0.69
N ARG A 123 1.82 -1.11 -0.43
CA ARG A 123 2.18 -0.59 -1.76
C ARG A 123 1.63 0.81 -1.99
N SER A 124 0.46 1.15 -1.47
CA SER A 124 -0.10 2.49 -1.68
C SER A 124 0.55 3.61 -0.89
N LYS A 125 1.30 3.27 0.16
CA LYS A 125 2.21 4.19 0.83
C LYS A 125 3.49 4.48 0.05
N LYS A 126 3.81 3.69 -0.99
CA LYS A 126 5.03 3.90 -1.77
C LYS A 126 4.85 5.12 -2.65
N LYS A 127 5.70 6.12 -2.40
CA LYS A 127 5.79 7.35 -3.18
C LYS A 127 6.86 7.21 -4.25
N VAL A 128 6.49 7.37 -5.51
CA VAL A 128 7.41 7.34 -6.65
C VAL A 128 7.52 8.75 -7.21
N LEU A 129 8.73 9.32 -7.19
CA LEU A 129 9.02 10.64 -7.70
C LEU A 129 9.52 10.57 -9.15
N PHE A 130 8.77 11.15 -10.08
CA PHE A 130 9.22 11.36 -11.46
C PHE A 130 9.81 12.75 -11.65
N VAL A 131 10.99 12.83 -12.24
CA VAL A 131 11.70 14.10 -12.48
C VAL A 131 12.00 14.23 -13.98
N ASP A 132 11.41 15.24 -14.61
CA ASP A 132 11.54 15.50 -16.05
C ASP A 132 11.16 16.96 -16.33
N ASP A 133 11.90 17.67 -17.18
CA ASP A 133 11.61 19.07 -17.51
C ASP A 133 10.44 19.21 -18.50
N ASP A 134 10.02 18.14 -19.16
CA ASP A 134 8.84 18.11 -20.00
C ASP A 134 7.58 17.71 -19.20
N GLN A 135 6.74 18.70 -18.90
CA GLN A 135 5.46 18.50 -18.21
C GLN A 135 4.55 17.47 -18.92
N LYS A 136 4.66 17.30 -20.24
CA LYS A 136 3.87 16.29 -20.98
C LYS A 136 4.31 14.88 -20.60
N ILE A 137 5.60 14.66 -20.38
CA ILE A 137 6.15 13.38 -19.93
C ILE A 137 5.69 13.09 -18.50
N LEU A 138 5.80 14.06 -17.59
CA LEU A 138 5.30 13.93 -16.21
C LEU A 138 3.80 13.57 -16.18
N ASN A 139 2.98 14.27 -16.97
CA ASN A 139 1.55 13.98 -17.07
C ASN A 139 1.27 12.59 -17.68
N ALA A 140 2.12 12.13 -18.60
CA ALA A 140 2.01 10.78 -19.16
C ALA A 140 2.28 9.71 -18.09
N TYR A 141 3.34 9.88 -17.28
CA TYR A 141 3.63 8.96 -16.17
C TYR A 141 2.50 8.93 -15.14
N ALA A 142 2.02 10.08 -14.70
CA ALA A 142 0.90 10.16 -13.76
C ALA A 142 -0.35 9.45 -14.28
N ARG A 143 -0.65 9.58 -15.59
CA ARG A 143 -1.78 8.90 -16.24
C ARG A 143 -1.55 7.40 -16.40
N MET A 144 -0.36 6.98 -16.83
CA MET A 144 -0.02 5.56 -17.02
C MET A 144 -0.06 4.79 -15.71
N LEU A 145 0.37 5.42 -14.62
CA LEU A 145 0.50 4.78 -13.30
C LEU A 145 -0.70 5.02 -12.38
N ARG A 146 -1.76 5.68 -12.87
CA ARG A 146 -2.97 5.98 -12.08
C ARG A 146 -3.65 4.73 -11.48
N LYS A 147 -3.50 3.56 -12.13
CA LYS A 147 -4.08 2.29 -11.66
C LYS A 147 -3.14 1.50 -10.75
N THR A 148 -1.91 1.99 -10.55
CA THR A 148 -1.00 1.41 -9.56
C THR A 148 -1.42 1.87 -8.17
N PRO A 149 -1.10 1.09 -7.12
CA PRO A 149 -1.36 1.53 -5.75
C PRO A 149 -0.49 2.74 -5.37
N TRP A 150 0.64 2.97 -6.03
CA TRP A 150 1.64 3.98 -5.65
C TRP A 150 1.12 5.42 -5.72
N GLU A 151 1.62 6.25 -4.81
CA GLU A 151 1.47 7.70 -4.90
C GLU A 151 2.52 8.25 -5.85
N ILE A 152 2.08 8.90 -6.93
CA ILE A 152 2.96 9.46 -7.94
C ILE A 152 3.22 10.95 -7.62
N LEU A 153 4.47 11.27 -7.33
CA LEU A 153 4.96 12.64 -7.21
C LEU A 153 5.67 13.04 -8.50
N THR A 154 5.63 14.32 -8.84
CA THR A 154 6.26 14.84 -10.06
C THR A 154 7.06 16.09 -9.73
N ALA A 155 8.23 16.23 -10.33
CA ALA A 155 9.05 17.42 -10.29
C ALA A 155 9.50 17.80 -11.71
N SER A 156 9.37 19.09 -12.03
CA SER A 156 9.79 19.68 -13.31
C SER A 156 11.26 20.09 -13.35
N SER A 157 11.98 19.94 -12.23
CA SER A 157 13.39 20.29 -12.10
C SER A 157 14.08 19.49 -10.99
N GLY A 158 15.41 19.46 -11.02
CA GLY A 158 16.20 18.85 -9.96
C GLY A 158 16.04 19.57 -8.62
N GLU A 159 15.88 20.89 -8.61
CA GLU A 159 15.61 21.66 -7.39
C GLU A 159 14.29 21.27 -6.75
N GLU A 160 13.21 21.24 -7.54
CA GLU A 160 11.88 20.81 -7.07
C GLU A 160 11.90 19.36 -6.56
N ALA A 161 12.66 18.47 -7.23
CA ALA A 161 12.83 17.10 -6.78
C ALA A 161 13.47 17.03 -5.38
N LEU A 162 14.48 17.85 -5.11
CA LEU A 162 15.13 17.90 -3.81
C LEU A 162 14.22 18.49 -2.72
N GLU A 163 13.42 19.51 -3.04
CA GLU A 163 12.40 20.05 -2.13
C GLU A 163 11.34 19.00 -1.76
N ILE A 164 10.90 18.20 -2.74
CA ILE A 164 9.95 17.10 -2.49
C ILE A 164 10.58 16.03 -1.59
N MET A 165 11.84 15.64 -1.85
CA MET A 165 12.58 14.67 -1.07
C MET A 165 12.77 15.11 0.39
N ASP A 166 12.92 16.41 0.65
CA ASP A 166 13.05 16.95 2.02
C ASP A 166 11.71 16.91 2.79
N GLY A 167 10.59 17.11 2.09
CA GLY A 167 9.24 17.13 2.69
C GLY A 167 8.53 15.77 2.74
N HIS A 168 8.99 14.77 1.98
CA HIS A 168 8.29 13.50 1.80
C HIS A 168 9.22 12.30 1.83
N GLN A 169 8.76 11.19 2.41
CA GLN A 169 9.44 9.90 2.27
C GLN A 169 9.21 9.31 0.87
N VAL A 170 10.15 9.59 -0.04
CA VAL A 170 10.18 9.03 -1.39
C VAL A 170 10.78 7.63 -1.35
N HIS A 171 10.14 6.69 -2.05
CA HIS A 171 10.54 5.28 -2.05
C HIS A 171 11.25 4.86 -3.34
N LEU A 172 11.13 5.65 -4.40
CA LEU A 172 11.85 5.48 -5.66
C LEU A 172 11.88 6.80 -6.41
N VAL A 173 13.01 7.12 -7.03
CA VAL A 173 13.15 8.28 -7.94
C VAL A 173 13.36 7.78 -9.37
N ALA A 174 12.56 8.28 -10.30
CA ALA A 174 12.71 8.06 -11.74
C ALA A 174 13.03 9.40 -12.41
N THR A 175 14.28 9.62 -12.82
CA THR A 175 14.74 10.91 -13.34
C THR A 175 15.19 10.84 -14.79
N ASP A 176 14.91 11.87 -15.57
CA ASP A 176 15.62 12.10 -16.83
C ASP A 176 17.08 12.53 -16.56
N ILE A 177 17.97 12.28 -17.52
CA ILE A 177 19.38 12.73 -17.43
C ILE A 177 19.55 14.15 -17.98
N LYS A 178 18.82 14.50 -19.03
CA LYS A 178 18.98 15.76 -19.76
C LYS A 178 17.91 16.76 -19.36
N MET A 179 18.07 17.34 -18.18
CA MET A 179 17.28 18.48 -17.75
C MET A 179 18.10 19.79 -17.83
N PRO A 180 17.46 20.93 -18.14
CA PRO A 180 18.06 22.26 -17.98
C PRO A 180 18.47 22.51 -16.53
N LYS A 181 19.52 23.34 -16.34
CA LYS A 181 20.08 23.77 -15.04
C LYS A 181 20.79 22.68 -14.24
N MET A 182 20.16 21.53 -14.01
CA MET A 182 20.73 20.42 -13.26
C MET A 182 20.70 19.14 -14.09
N HIS A 183 21.88 18.60 -14.41
CA HIS A 183 21.99 17.32 -15.09
C HIS A 183 21.56 16.18 -14.15
N GLY A 184 20.89 15.15 -14.64
CA GLY A 184 20.36 14.07 -13.80
C GLY A 184 21.42 13.36 -12.95
N ILE A 185 22.68 13.31 -13.40
CA ILE A 185 23.80 12.76 -12.60
C ILE A 185 24.13 13.65 -11.38
N ALA A 186 24.05 14.97 -11.53
CA ALA A 186 24.23 15.89 -10.42
C ALA A 186 23.07 15.76 -9.41
N LEU A 187 21.85 15.57 -9.90
CA LEU A 187 20.68 15.28 -9.07
C LEU A 187 20.86 13.97 -8.30
N VAL A 188 21.28 12.88 -8.97
CA VAL A 188 21.57 11.58 -8.34
C VAL A 188 22.54 11.74 -7.18
N SER A 189 23.63 12.49 -7.36
CA SER A 189 24.62 12.72 -6.32
C SER A 189 24.03 13.42 -5.10
N LYS A 190 23.19 14.44 -5.31
CA LYS A 190 22.49 15.14 -4.23
C LYS A 190 21.42 14.30 -3.55
N ILE A 191 20.69 13.47 -4.30
CA ILE A 191 19.74 12.52 -3.72
C ILE A 191 20.46 11.54 -2.81
N ARG A 192 21.66 11.07 -3.17
CA ARG A 192 22.46 10.18 -2.33
C ARG A 192 22.93 10.82 -1.03
N GLU A 193 23.08 12.15 -0.98
CA GLU A 193 23.34 12.89 0.27
C GLU A 193 22.11 12.94 1.19
N ILE A 194 20.89 12.85 0.63
CA ILE A 194 19.62 12.86 1.38
C ILE A 194 19.22 11.43 1.80
N ASP A 195 19.27 10.49 0.86
CA ASP A 195 18.97 9.07 1.07
C ASP A 195 19.93 8.20 0.24
N GLU A 196 20.86 7.56 0.95
CA GLU A 196 21.85 6.66 0.36
C GLU A 196 21.22 5.41 -0.28
N ASN A 197 20.01 5.03 0.13
CA ASN A 197 19.38 3.75 -0.20
C ASN A 197 18.21 3.85 -1.17
N VAL A 198 17.63 5.05 -1.38
CA VAL A 198 16.48 5.19 -2.28
C VAL A 198 16.84 4.68 -3.69
N PRO A 199 16.09 3.74 -4.28
CA PRO A 199 16.31 3.32 -5.65
C PRO A 199 16.20 4.51 -6.62
N ILE A 200 17.20 4.69 -7.47
CA ILE A 200 17.18 5.72 -8.51
C ILE A 200 17.22 5.06 -9.87
N VAL A 201 16.19 5.32 -10.67
CA VAL A 201 16.06 4.87 -12.04
C VAL A 201 16.28 6.06 -12.97
N VAL A 202 17.19 5.90 -13.91
CA VAL A 202 17.34 6.86 -15.00
C VAL A 202 16.38 6.48 -16.12
N CYS A 203 15.58 7.43 -16.61
CA CYS A 203 14.72 7.27 -17.77
C CYS A 203 15.25 8.14 -18.92
N SER A 204 15.82 7.57 -19.98
CA SER A 204 16.44 8.37 -21.07
C SER A 204 16.22 7.77 -22.47
N ALA A 205 16.17 8.62 -23.49
CA ALA A 205 16.15 8.19 -24.91
C ALA A 205 17.54 7.74 -25.43
N TYR A 206 18.61 7.93 -24.64
CA TYR A 206 19.98 7.60 -25.06
C TYR A 206 20.40 6.20 -24.60
N GLN A 207 20.25 5.22 -25.49
CA GLN A 207 20.65 3.82 -25.23
C GLN A 207 22.10 3.66 -24.78
N ALA A 208 23.02 4.48 -25.29
CA ALA A 208 24.43 4.41 -24.96
C ALA A 208 24.74 4.59 -23.45
N LEU A 209 23.81 5.19 -22.71
CA LEU A 209 23.95 5.39 -21.26
C LEU A 209 23.61 4.14 -20.45
N LYS A 210 22.91 3.16 -21.03
CA LYS A 210 22.47 1.94 -20.32
C LYS A 210 23.63 1.12 -19.77
N ASP A 211 24.74 1.07 -20.51
CA ASP A 211 25.97 0.35 -20.15
C ASP A 211 27.06 1.29 -19.62
N ASP A 212 26.73 2.56 -19.34
CA ASP A 212 27.68 3.52 -18.80
C ASP A 212 28.00 3.17 -17.35
N ALA A 213 29.21 2.65 -17.14
CA ALA A 213 29.72 2.31 -15.82
C ALA A 213 29.72 3.50 -14.86
N ASN A 214 29.81 4.74 -15.36
CA ASN A 214 29.79 5.93 -14.52
C ASN A 214 28.43 6.11 -13.83
N LEU A 215 27.31 5.78 -14.49
CA LEU A 215 25.99 5.89 -13.85
C LEU A 215 25.88 4.99 -12.62
N ARG A 216 26.39 3.76 -12.73
CA ARG A 216 26.41 2.83 -11.59
C ARG A 216 27.31 3.33 -10.47
N LEU A 217 28.47 3.92 -10.81
CA LEU A 217 29.37 4.53 -9.82
C LEU A 217 28.73 5.71 -9.08
N HIS A 218 27.83 6.45 -9.73
CA HIS A 218 27.06 7.52 -9.11
C HIS A 218 25.87 7.02 -8.28
N GLY A 219 25.64 5.71 -8.19
CA GLY A 219 24.58 5.13 -7.39
C GLY A 219 23.23 5.03 -8.11
N VAL A 220 23.20 5.10 -9.44
CA VAL A 220 22.00 4.75 -10.22
C VAL A 220 21.73 3.25 -10.08
N THR A 221 20.52 2.92 -9.65
CA THR A 221 20.08 1.55 -9.42
C THR A 221 19.77 0.85 -10.73
N ASP A 222 19.11 1.56 -11.65
CA ASP A 222 18.69 0.96 -12.92
C ASP A 222 18.42 2.00 -14.02
N PHE A 223 18.23 1.54 -15.24
CA PHE A 223 18.00 2.35 -16.43
C PHE A 223 16.74 1.92 -17.19
N ILE A 224 15.96 2.89 -17.66
CA ILE A 224 14.79 2.73 -18.52
C ILE A 224 15.03 3.53 -19.80
N GLU A 225 14.89 2.84 -20.93
CA GLU A 225 14.92 3.50 -22.21
C GLU A 225 13.55 4.10 -22.55
N LYS A 226 13.53 5.36 -22.99
CA LYS A 226 12.34 6.01 -23.53
C LYS A 226 12.28 5.81 -25.06
N PRO A 227 11.10 5.52 -25.64
CA PRO A 227 9.81 5.36 -24.98
C PRO A 227 9.67 4.00 -24.29
N VAL A 228 8.98 3.99 -23.14
CA VAL A 228 8.67 2.77 -22.37
C VAL A 228 7.15 2.59 -22.34
N ASP A 229 6.67 1.36 -22.52
CA ASP A 229 5.27 1.04 -22.33
C ASP A 229 4.91 0.95 -20.83
N ALA A 230 3.62 1.06 -20.51
CA ALA A 230 3.17 1.11 -19.13
C ALA A 230 3.48 -0.18 -18.35
N ASP A 231 3.28 -1.35 -18.97
CA ASP A 231 3.46 -2.63 -18.29
C ASP A 231 4.93 -2.89 -17.97
N ALA A 232 5.83 -2.58 -18.91
CA ALA A 232 7.28 -2.67 -18.69
C ALA A 232 7.76 -1.71 -17.60
N LEU A 233 7.27 -0.47 -17.59
CA LEU A 233 7.58 0.50 -16.53
C LEU A 233 7.11 -0.01 -15.18
N ILE A 234 5.83 -0.39 -15.06
CA ILE A 234 5.24 -0.88 -13.81
C ILE A 234 6.02 -2.08 -13.28
N LYS A 235 6.28 -3.09 -14.13
CA LYS A 235 7.01 -4.29 -13.71
C LYS A 235 8.39 -3.97 -13.15
N LYS A 236 9.08 -2.98 -13.73
CA LYS A 236 10.41 -2.57 -13.30
C LYS A 236 10.38 -1.82 -11.97
N LEU A 237 9.44 -0.91 -11.81
CA LEU A 237 9.26 -0.15 -10.58
C LEU A 237 8.80 -1.06 -9.43
N ASP A 238 7.89 -2.00 -9.67
CA ASP A 238 7.45 -3.01 -8.69
C ASP A 238 8.63 -3.83 -8.17
N ALA A 239 9.56 -4.24 -9.06
CA ALA A 239 10.75 -5.00 -8.67
C ALA A 239 11.71 -4.21 -7.78
N LEU A 240 11.75 -2.88 -7.92
CA LEU A 240 12.61 -1.99 -7.13
C LEU A 240 11.97 -1.52 -5.83
N LEU A 241 10.64 -1.56 -5.73
CA LEU A 241 9.86 -1.19 -4.54
C LEU A 241 9.56 -2.37 -3.60
N ALA A 242 9.92 -3.59 -4.01
CA ALA A 242 9.67 -4.86 -3.32
C ALA A 242 10.47 -5.04 -2.01
#